data_AF-A0A930YQ23-F1
#
_entry.id   AF-A0A930YQ23-F1
#
_cell.length_a   1.000
_cell.length_b   1.000
_cell.length_c   1.000
_cell.angle_alpha   90.00
_cell.angle_beta   90.00
_cell.angle_gamma   90.00
#
_symmetry.space_group_name_H-M   'P 1'
#
loop_
_entity.id
_entity.type
_entity.pdbx_description
1 polymer ?
#
loop_
_entity_poly.entity_id
_entity_poly.type
_entity_poly.pdbx_seq_one_letter_code
_entity_poly.pdbx_strand_id
1 'polypeptide(L)'
;MTASVLSGCGQAKPGVAVEVGDQTLTASAIDELAVSYCKGLQPQLKANGAVFPMSYVRSYVVRNLTVKAAAEQLADDYSVTLPASYGESVRSLRDQIAASFPKNRVDDVVEVESVGAYVQAVELEVGDILLAAEGKTGADDAAKQARGQDALTQWLSEHPADVNPRYGIAVGNADLQAPQFVDTNTSFALSPNAVKGDATDPDQAYAATLPSSQRCG
;
A
#
# COMPACT_ATOMS: atom_id res chain seq x y z
N MET A 1 -20.73 22.59 -35.74
CA MET A 1 -21.19 21.56 -34.78
C MET A 1 -20.08 21.40 -33.75
N THR A 2 -20.19 22.12 -32.65
CA THR A 2 -19.20 22.11 -31.56
C THR A 2 -19.61 21.00 -30.61
N ALA A 3 -18.95 19.85 -30.70
CA ALA A 3 -19.16 18.75 -29.77
C ALA A 3 -18.50 19.13 -28.44
N SER A 4 -19.31 19.58 -27.48
CA SER A 4 -18.90 19.72 -26.09
C SER A 4 -18.69 18.31 -25.52
N VAL A 5 -17.45 17.86 -25.49
CA VAL A 5 -17.07 16.70 -24.69
C VAL A 5 -17.17 17.15 -23.24
N LEU A 6 -18.21 16.73 -22.52
CA LEU A 6 -18.24 16.87 -21.08
C LEU A 6 -17.10 16.02 -20.53
N SER A 7 -15.99 16.66 -20.14
CA SER A 7 -15.03 16.07 -19.22
C SER A 7 -15.73 15.90 -17.87
N GLY A 8 -16.49 14.80 -17.76
CA GLY A 8 -17.12 14.38 -16.52
C GLY A 8 -16.04 14.23 -15.46
N CYS A 9 -16.24 14.88 -14.32
CA CYS A 9 -15.44 14.71 -13.12
C CYS A 9 -15.11 13.22 -12.95
N GLY A 10 -13.82 12.87 -12.90
CA GLY A 10 -13.35 11.49 -12.69
C GLY A 10 -14.14 10.88 -11.54
N GLN A 11 -15.04 9.95 -11.88
CA GLN A 11 -16.05 9.47 -10.95
C GLN A 11 -15.37 8.52 -9.97
N ALA A 12 -14.94 9.07 -8.83
CA ALA A 12 -14.74 8.26 -7.64
C ALA A 12 -16.03 7.45 -7.43
N LYS A 13 -15.98 6.14 -7.70
CA LYS A 13 -17.12 5.24 -7.54
C LYS A 13 -17.45 5.18 -6.05
N PRO A 14 -18.71 5.43 -5.64
CA PRO A 14 -19.08 5.37 -4.24
C PRO A 14 -18.72 4.03 -3.62
N GLY A 15 -17.99 4.06 -2.49
CA GLY A 15 -17.58 2.85 -1.77
C GLY A 15 -16.34 2.14 -2.31
N VAL A 16 -15.78 2.57 -3.44
CA VAL A 16 -14.53 2.02 -3.99
C VAL A 16 -13.35 2.83 -3.46
N ALA A 17 -12.34 2.11 -2.98
CA ALA A 17 -11.07 2.69 -2.60
C ALA A 17 -10.09 2.73 -3.77
N VAL A 18 -9.93 1.59 -4.45
CA VAL A 18 -9.02 1.41 -5.58
C VAL A 18 -9.59 0.34 -6.51
N GLU A 19 -9.41 0.54 -7.81
CA GLU A 19 -9.48 -0.53 -8.81
C GLU A 19 -8.09 -0.71 -9.44
N VAL A 20 -7.59 -1.93 -9.52
CA VAL A 20 -6.28 -2.26 -10.12
C VAL A 20 -6.36 -3.61 -10.80
N GLY A 21 -6.22 -3.60 -12.13
CA GLY A 21 -6.55 -4.76 -12.96
C GLY A 21 -7.98 -5.25 -12.69
N ASP A 22 -8.12 -6.53 -12.33
CA ASP A 22 -9.41 -7.17 -12.05
C ASP A 22 -9.85 -7.05 -10.59
N GLN A 23 -9.02 -6.47 -9.71
CA GLN A 23 -9.32 -6.34 -8.29
C GLN A 23 -9.93 -4.98 -7.94
N THR A 24 -10.93 -5.02 -7.05
CA THR A 24 -11.55 -3.82 -6.45
C THR A 24 -11.41 -3.86 -4.94
N LEU A 25 -10.73 -2.86 -4.38
CA LEU A 25 -10.63 -2.64 -2.93
C LEU A 25 -11.72 -1.67 -2.49
N THR A 26 -12.44 -1.99 -1.41
CA THR A 26 -13.53 -1.14 -0.92
C THR A 26 -13.06 -0.12 0.11
N ALA A 27 -13.69 1.05 0.12
CA ALA A 27 -13.41 2.11 1.08
C ALA A 27 -13.65 1.67 2.54
N SER A 28 -14.66 0.84 2.78
CA SER A 28 -14.95 0.29 4.11
C SER A 28 -13.86 -0.67 4.59
N ALA A 29 -13.39 -1.57 3.74
CA ALA A 29 -12.31 -2.51 4.11
C ALA A 29 -11.02 -1.75 4.48
N ILE A 30 -10.67 -0.73 3.68
CA ILE A 30 -9.53 0.14 3.97
C ILE A 30 -9.71 0.87 5.30
N ASP A 31 -10.88 1.46 5.56
CA ASP A 31 -11.14 2.22 6.78
C ASP A 31 -11.08 1.32 8.03
N GLU A 32 -11.67 0.12 7.95
CA GLU A 32 -11.65 -0.87 9.03
C GLU A 32 -10.22 -1.37 9.31
N LEU A 33 -9.49 -1.74 8.26
CA LEU A 33 -8.12 -2.21 8.36
C LEU A 33 -7.18 -1.11 8.88
N ALA A 34 -7.29 0.13 8.39
CA ALA A 34 -6.48 1.24 8.89
C ALA A 34 -6.73 1.55 10.38
N VAL A 35 -7.98 1.50 10.83
CA VAL A 35 -8.31 1.65 12.26
C VAL A 35 -7.74 0.50 13.08
N SER A 36 -7.83 -0.73 12.58
CA SER A 36 -7.33 -1.90 13.29
C SER A 36 -5.81 -1.92 13.37
N TYR A 37 -5.15 -1.66 12.24
CA TYR A 37 -3.71 -1.50 12.10
C TYR A 37 -3.18 -0.44 13.05
N CYS A 38 -3.82 0.74 13.09
CA CYS A 38 -3.46 1.80 14.01
C CYS A 38 -3.55 1.37 15.49
N LYS A 39 -4.67 0.74 15.88
CA LYS A 39 -4.85 0.21 17.24
C LYS A 39 -3.80 -0.84 17.58
N GLY A 40 -3.42 -1.65 16.60
CA GLY A 40 -2.30 -2.57 16.69
C GLY A 40 -1.03 -1.81 17.05
N LEU A 41 -0.61 -0.85 16.24
CA LEU A 41 0.66 -0.13 16.39
C LEU A 41 0.75 0.75 17.65
N GLN A 42 -0.36 1.01 18.34
CA GLN A 42 -0.42 1.95 19.46
C GLN A 42 0.65 1.73 20.55
N PRO A 43 0.98 0.50 21.00
CA PRO A 43 2.06 0.29 21.97
C PRO A 43 3.43 0.74 21.46
N GLN A 44 3.76 0.44 20.20
CA GLN A 44 5.02 0.81 19.58
C GLN A 44 5.11 2.32 19.33
N LEU A 45 4.03 2.92 18.84
CA LEU A 45 3.95 4.37 18.63
C LEU A 45 4.15 5.14 19.94
N LYS A 46 3.50 4.69 21.02
CA LYS A 46 3.70 5.28 22.37
C LYS A 46 5.12 5.13 22.87
N ALA A 47 5.74 3.96 22.69
CA ALA A 47 7.13 3.72 23.10
C ALA A 47 8.11 4.65 22.37
N ASN A 48 7.83 4.95 21.10
CA ASN A 48 8.66 5.81 20.25
C ASN A 48 8.27 7.30 20.29
N GLY A 49 7.22 7.68 21.02
CA GLY A 49 6.69 9.04 21.03
C GLY A 49 6.17 9.51 19.66
N ALA A 50 5.77 8.58 18.79
CA ALA A 50 5.32 8.85 17.43
C ALA A 50 3.79 8.96 17.36
N VAL A 51 3.31 9.89 16.55
CA VAL A 51 1.89 10.12 16.27
C VAL A 51 1.71 10.40 14.78
N PHE A 52 0.76 9.72 14.15
CA PHE A 52 0.46 9.87 12.73
C PHE A 52 -0.99 10.33 12.52
N PRO A 53 -1.26 11.23 11.56
CA PRO A 53 -2.63 11.49 11.12
C PRO A 53 -3.25 10.21 10.57
N MET A 54 -4.53 9.96 10.88
CA MET A 54 -5.23 8.79 10.34
C MET A 54 -5.42 8.86 8.82
N SER A 55 -5.29 10.03 8.19
CA SER A 55 -5.22 10.16 6.72
C SER A 55 -3.98 9.43 6.18
N TYR A 56 -2.81 9.70 6.76
CA TYR A 56 -1.55 9.05 6.40
C TYR A 56 -1.63 7.52 6.56
N VAL A 57 -2.19 7.04 7.68
CA VAL A 57 -2.35 5.60 7.92
C VAL A 57 -3.25 4.95 6.86
N ARG A 58 -4.35 5.60 6.45
CA ARG A 58 -5.21 5.10 5.38
C ARG A 58 -4.48 5.06 4.04
N SER A 59 -3.78 6.13 3.68
CA SER A 59 -2.99 6.18 2.44
C SER A 59 -1.92 5.07 2.41
N TYR A 60 -1.28 4.80 3.55
CA TYR A 60 -0.34 3.69 3.70
C TYR A 60 -1.01 2.33 3.45
N VAL A 61 -2.15 2.05 4.09
CA VAL A 61 -2.89 0.78 3.90
C VAL A 61 -3.35 0.63 2.46
N VAL A 62 -3.95 1.66 1.86
CA VAL A 62 -4.40 1.63 0.46
C VAL A 62 -3.27 1.28 -0.48
N ARG A 63 -2.12 1.95 -0.34
CA ARG A 63 -0.96 1.67 -1.20
C ARG A 63 -0.50 0.23 -1.06
N ASN A 64 -0.31 -0.25 0.17
CA ASN A 64 0.17 -1.62 0.41
C ASN A 64 -0.78 -2.64 -0.21
N LEU A 65 -2.09 -2.52 0.01
CA LEU A 65 -3.06 -3.46 -0.58
C LEU A 65 -3.14 -3.33 -2.11
N THR A 66 -2.95 -2.14 -2.67
CA THR A 66 -2.91 -1.94 -4.13
C THR A 66 -1.71 -2.63 -4.76
N VAL A 67 -0.52 -2.48 -4.17
CA VAL A 67 0.70 -3.15 -4.65
C VAL A 67 0.59 -4.66 -4.46
N LYS A 68 0.02 -5.14 -3.35
CA LYS A 68 -0.29 -6.56 -3.14
C LYS A 68 -1.23 -7.09 -4.23
N ALA A 69 -2.32 -6.39 -4.50
CA ALA A 69 -3.29 -6.75 -5.54
C ALA A 69 -2.66 -6.85 -6.94
N ALA A 70 -1.72 -5.94 -7.25
CA ALA A 70 -0.94 -6.00 -8.48
C ALA A 70 0.03 -7.20 -8.50
N ALA A 71 0.73 -7.46 -7.40
CA ALA A 71 1.64 -8.59 -7.28
C ALA A 71 0.89 -9.94 -7.34
N GLU A 72 -0.31 -10.04 -6.78
CA GLU A 72 -1.17 -11.23 -6.88
C GLU A 72 -1.54 -11.53 -8.34
N GLN A 73 -1.96 -10.51 -9.08
CA GLN A 73 -2.31 -10.68 -10.49
C GLN A 73 -1.08 -10.99 -11.36
N LEU A 74 0.06 -10.36 -11.09
CA LEU A 74 1.32 -10.71 -11.74
C LEU A 74 1.72 -12.16 -11.42
N ALA A 75 1.57 -12.61 -10.18
CA ALA A 75 1.85 -13.99 -9.80
C ALA A 75 0.95 -14.97 -10.57
N ASP A 76 -0.34 -14.64 -10.74
CA ASP A 76 -1.29 -15.44 -11.53
C ASP A 76 -0.88 -15.49 -13.02
N ASP A 77 -0.52 -14.35 -13.62
CA ASP A 77 -0.07 -14.25 -15.03
C ASP A 77 1.13 -15.17 -15.33
N TYR A 78 2.02 -15.33 -14.34
CA TYR A 78 3.23 -16.17 -14.45
C TYR A 78 3.08 -17.54 -13.78
N SER A 79 1.89 -17.88 -13.25
CA SER A 79 1.63 -19.14 -12.54
C SER A 79 2.61 -19.41 -11.39
N VAL A 80 2.97 -18.36 -10.65
CA VAL A 80 3.93 -18.42 -9.55
C VAL A 80 3.39 -19.24 -8.40
N THR A 81 4.23 -20.14 -7.88
CA THR A 81 4.02 -20.77 -6.58
C THR A 81 5.00 -20.17 -5.59
N LEU A 82 4.50 -19.54 -4.53
CA LEU A 82 5.37 -18.91 -3.54
C LEU A 82 6.24 -19.96 -2.81
N PRO A 83 7.50 -19.63 -2.52
CA PRO A 83 8.40 -20.55 -1.83
C PRO A 83 7.97 -20.75 -0.36
N ALA A 84 8.35 -21.91 0.21
CA ALA A 84 8.06 -22.21 1.62
C ALA A 84 8.62 -21.16 2.59
N SER A 85 9.72 -20.50 2.22
CA SER A 85 10.35 -19.41 2.97
C SER A 85 9.41 -18.20 3.16
N TYR A 86 8.52 -17.91 2.20
CA TYR A 86 7.51 -16.86 2.39
C TYR A 86 6.58 -17.21 3.56
N GLY A 87 6.08 -18.45 3.60
CA GLY A 87 5.22 -18.91 4.69
C GLY A 87 5.93 -18.90 6.06
N GLU A 88 7.24 -19.17 6.09
CA GLU A 88 8.06 -19.05 7.30
C GLU A 88 8.20 -17.60 7.75
N SER A 89 8.47 -16.68 6.82
CA SER A 89 8.55 -15.24 7.09
C SER A 89 7.25 -14.68 7.66
N VAL A 90 6.10 -15.05 7.10
CA VAL A 90 4.79 -14.63 7.62
C VAL A 90 4.53 -15.18 9.03
N ARG A 91 4.89 -16.44 9.30
CA ARG A 91 4.78 -17.01 10.66
C ARG A 91 5.67 -16.28 11.66
N SER A 92 6.92 -16.02 11.30
CA SER A 92 7.86 -15.28 12.14
C SER A 92 7.36 -13.87 12.47
N LEU A 93 6.88 -13.14 11.45
CA LEU A 93 6.25 -11.82 11.60
C LEU A 93 5.04 -11.87 12.53
N ARG A 94 4.17 -12.87 12.34
CA ARG A 94 2.99 -13.08 13.19
C ARG A 94 3.38 -13.29 14.65
N ASP A 95 4.40 -14.12 14.93
CA ASP A 95 4.86 -14.39 16.29
C ASP A 95 5.44 -13.13 16.94
N GLN A 96 6.21 -12.32 16.18
CA GLN A 96 6.73 -11.04 16.64
C GLN A 96 5.61 -10.04 17.00
N ILE A 97 4.59 -9.93 16.15
CA ILE A 97 3.42 -9.08 16.40
C ILE A 97 2.62 -9.63 17.60
N ALA A 98 2.38 -10.94 17.67
CA ALA A 98 1.64 -11.55 18.77
C ALA A 98 2.31 -11.35 20.14
N ALA A 99 3.64 -11.17 20.19
CA ALA A 99 4.37 -10.89 21.41
C ALA A 99 4.13 -9.47 21.96
N SER A 100 3.80 -8.50 21.09
CA SER A 100 3.71 -7.07 21.47
C SER A 100 2.31 -6.46 21.31
N PHE A 101 1.36 -7.19 20.70
CA PHE A 101 0.06 -6.67 20.28
C PHE A 101 -1.10 -7.49 20.88
N PRO A 102 -2.30 -6.89 21.06
CA PRO A 102 -3.50 -7.64 21.45
C PRO A 102 -3.84 -8.76 20.45
N LYS A 103 -4.15 -9.96 20.95
CA LYS A 103 -4.38 -11.15 20.10
C LYS A 103 -5.45 -10.97 19.01
N ASN A 104 -6.46 -10.13 19.25
CA ASN A 104 -7.54 -9.85 18.30
C ASN A 104 -7.18 -8.83 17.21
N ARG A 105 -5.91 -8.43 17.11
CA ARG A 105 -5.40 -7.46 16.13
C ARG A 105 -4.19 -7.97 15.35
N VAL A 106 -3.69 -9.16 15.68
CA VAL A 106 -2.49 -9.73 15.05
C VAL A 106 -2.72 -9.93 13.56
N ASP A 107 -3.86 -10.48 13.17
CA ASP A 107 -4.19 -10.74 11.77
C ASP A 107 -4.17 -9.47 10.92
N ASP A 108 -4.84 -8.42 11.39
CA ASP A 108 -4.94 -7.14 10.66
C ASP A 108 -3.58 -6.45 10.51
N VAL A 109 -2.71 -6.55 11.52
CA VAL A 109 -1.34 -6.01 11.41
C VAL A 109 -0.49 -6.86 10.48
N VAL A 110 -0.57 -8.20 10.59
CA VAL A 110 0.12 -9.13 9.69
C VAL A 110 -0.31 -8.92 8.24
N GLU A 111 -1.59 -8.66 7.98
CA GLU A 111 -2.09 -8.42 6.62
C GLU A 111 -1.36 -7.27 5.93
N VAL A 112 -1.14 -6.16 6.63
CA VAL A 112 -0.46 -4.99 6.07
C VAL A 112 1.07 -5.19 6.07
N GLU A 113 1.64 -5.67 7.17
CA GLU A 113 3.10 -5.81 7.33
C GLU A 113 3.69 -6.92 6.44
N SER A 114 2.89 -7.94 6.09
CA SER A 114 3.36 -9.04 5.23
C SER A 114 3.39 -8.70 3.74
N VAL A 115 2.84 -7.55 3.33
CA VAL A 115 2.79 -7.14 1.92
C VAL A 115 4.19 -7.09 1.33
N GLY A 116 5.17 -6.49 2.03
CA GLY A 116 6.54 -6.40 1.53
C GLY A 116 7.18 -7.76 1.28
N ALA A 117 6.97 -8.71 2.20
CA ALA A 117 7.47 -10.07 2.03
C ALA A 117 6.77 -10.82 0.89
N TYR A 118 5.47 -10.58 0.68
CA TYR A 118 4.71 -11.16 -0.43
C TYR A 118 5.23 -10.63 -1.77
N VAL A 119 5.31 -9.31 -1.91
CA VAL A 119 5.79 -8.65 -3.13
C VAL A 119 7.19 -9.12 -3.49
N GLN A 120 8.10 -9.15 -2.50
CA GLN A 120 9.46 -9.65 -2.70
C GLN A 120 9.49 -11.11 -3.19
N ALA A 121 8.66 -11.98 -2.60
CA ALA A 121 8.60 -13.38 -3.00
C ALA A 121 8.08 -13.53 -4.44
N VAL A 122 7.06 -12.76 -4.83
CA VAL A 122 6.57 -12.73 -6.22
C VAL A 122 7.66 -12.23 -7.16
N GLU A 123 8.33 -11.13 -6.83
CA GLU A 123 9.39 -10.54 -7.68
C GLU A 123 10.55 -11.52 -7.91
N LEU A 124 10.97 -12.26 -6.88
CA LEU A 124 12.00 -13.29 -7.03
C LEU A 124 11.59 -14.41 -8.00
N GLU A 125 10.38 -14.95 -7.84
CA GLU A 125 9.89 -16.05 -8.67
C GLU A 125 9.63 -15.61 -10.12
N VAL A 126 8.95 -14.47 -10.33
CA VAL A 126 8.72 -13.89 -11.65
C VAL A 126 10.05 -13.53 -12.32
N GLY A 127 10.98 -12.95 -11.56
CA GLY A 127 12.31 -12.64 -12.03
C GLY A 127 13.08 -13.86 -12.52
N ASP A 128 13.01 -14.98 -11.79
CA ASP A 128 13.64 -16.24 -12.21
C ASP A 128 13.03 -16.78 -13.51
N ILE A 129 11.71 -16.78 -13.61
CA ILE A 129 10.98 -17.23 -14.82
C ILE A 129 11.39 -16.39 -16.04
N LEU A 130 11.41 -15.07 -15.90
CA LEU A 130 11.75 -14.15 -16.98
C LEU A 130 13.22 -14.28 -17.40
N LEU A 131 14.15 -14.38 -16.44
CA LEU A 131 15.57 -14.56 -16.75
C LEU A 131 15.84 -15.90 -17.41
N ALA A 132 15.16 -16.97 -16.98
CA ALA A 132 15.24 -18.28 -17.65
C ALA A 132 14.73 -18.20 -19.11
N ALA A 133 13.62 -17.49 -19.36
CA ALA A 133 13.11 -17.25 -20.71
C ALA A 133 14.06 -16.40 -21.58
N GLU A 134 14.84 -15.51 -20.97
CA GLU A 134 15.92 -14.74 -21.61
C GLU A 134 17.21 -15.55 -21.82
N GLY A 135 17.24 -16.83 -21.44
CA GLY A 135 18.42 -17.71 -21.55
C GLY A 135 19.47 -17.52 -20.44
N LYS A 136 19.14 -16.75 -19.39
CA LYS A 136 19.99 -16.53 -18.21
C LYS A 136 19.59 -17.48 -17.09
N THR A 137 20.05 -18.73 -17.16
CA THR A 137 19.85 -19.71 -16.08
C THR A 137 20.85 -19.52 -14.95
N GLY A 138 20.42 -19.75 -13.70
CA GLY A 138 21.30 -19.66 -12.52
C GLY A 138 21.66 -18.23 -12.12
N ALA A 139 20.81 -17.25 -12.44
CA ALA A 139 20.93 -15.89 -11.91
C ALA A 139 20.88 -15.89 -10.38
N ASP A 140 21.58 -14.95 -9.75
CA ASP A 140 21.50 -14.77 -8.31
C ASP A 140 20.20 -14.05 -7.90
N ASP A 141 19.89 -14.07 -6.61
CA ASP A 141 18.66 -13.48 -6.08
C ASP A 141 18.58 -11.97 -6.35
N ALA A 142 19.71 -11.27 -6.43
CA ALA A 142 19.73 -9.84 -6.73
C ALA A 142 19.26 -9.55 -8.17
N ALA A 143 19.74 -10.33 -9.14
CA ALA A 143 19.32 -10.22 -10.53
C ALA A 143 17.84 -10.62 -10.70
N LYS A 144 17.39 -11.70 -10.02
CA LYS A 144 15.98 -12.11 -10.01
C LYS A 144 15.09 -11.00 -9.45
N GLN A 145 15.44 -10.50 -8.26
CA GLN A 145 14.71 -9.43 -7.59
C GLN A 145 14.58 -8.18 -8.47
N ALA A 146 15.67 -7.72 -9.08
CA ALA A 146 15.65 -6.56 -9.96
C ALA A 146 14.73 -6.79 -11.18
N ARG A 147 14.82 -7.97 -11.80
CA ARG A 147 13.99 -8.29 -12.98
C ARG A 147 12.50 -8.41 -12.63
N GLY A 148 12.18 -8.96 -11.47
CA GLY A 148 10.82 -9.04 -10.95
C GLY A 148 10.24 -7.67 -10.62
N GLN A 149 11.03 -6.80 -9.99
CA GLN A 149 10.63 -5.41 -9.71
C GLN A 149 10.33 -4.64 -11.01
N ASP A 150 11.17 -4.83 -12.05
CA ASP A 150 10.91 -4.26 -13.38
C ASP A 150 9.59 -4.78 -13.96
N ALA A 151 9.32 -6.09 -13.82
CA ALA A 151 8.09 -6.71 -14.29
C ALA A 151 6.85 -6.17 -13.58
N LEU A 152 6.89 -6.03 -12.24
CA LEU A 152 5.77 -5.48 -11.47
C LEU A 152 5.56 -4.00 -11.75
N THR A 153 6.64 -3.22 -11.92
CA THR A 153 6.54 -1.82 -12.32
C THR A 153 5.92 -1.68 -13.71
N GLN A 154 6.33 -2.52 -14.66
CA GLN A 154 5.72 -2.58 -15.99
C GLN A 154 4.23 -2.96 -15.89
N TRP A 155 3.89 -3.97 -15.11
CA TRP A 155 2.50 -4.41 -14.92
C TRP A 155 1.61 -3.28 -14.37
N LEU A 156 2.08 -2.55 -13.36
CA LEU A 156 1.38 -1.38 -12.80
C LEU A 156 1.24 -0.23 -13.81
N SER A 157 2.19 -0.06 -14.72
CA SER A 157 2.10 0.93 -15.80
C SER A 157 1.07 0.54 -16.87
N GLU A 158 0.91 -0.76 -17.14
CA GLU A 158 -0.07 -1.29 -18.10
C GLU A 158 -1.48 -1.39 -17.48
N HIS A 159 -1.55 -1.55 -16.16
CA HIS A 159 -2.78 -1.65 -15.37
C HIS A 159 -2.82 -0.57 -14.28
N PRO A 160 -2.97 0.71 -14.65
CA PRO A 160 -2.91 1.82 -13.71
C PRO A 160 -4.00 1.69 -12.65
N ALA A 161 -3.61 1.85 -11.38
CA ALA A 161 -4.56 1.85 -10.28
C ALA A 161 -5.41 3.14 -10.29
N ASP A 162 -6.74 2.99 -10.35
CA ASP A 162 -7.68 4.09 -10.14
C ASP A 162 -7.93 4.26 -8.64
N VAL A 163 -7.08 5.06 -8.00
CA VAL A 163 -7.16 5.32 -6.56
C VAL A 163 -8.14 6.46 -6.29
N ASN A 164 -9.07 6.23 -5.37
CA ASN A 164 -10.01 7.26 -4.94
C ASN A 164 -9.26 8.52 -4.46
N PRO A 165 -9.53 9.70 -5.03
CA PRO A 165 -8.86 10.97 -4.70
C PRO A 165 -8.79 11.28 -3.21
N ARG A 166 -9.73 10.77 -2.40
CA ARG A 166 -9.75 10.98 -0.95
C ARG A 166 -8.50 10.49 -0.21
N TYR A 167 -7.73 9.58 -0.79
CA TYR A 167 -6.49 9.06 -0.19
C TYR A 167 -5.25 9.87 -0.55
N GLY A 168 -5.35 10.80 -1.50
CA GLY A 168 -4.27 11.73 -1.83
C GLY A 168 -2.99 11.08 -2.32
N ILE A 169 -3.07 9.90 -2.95
CA ILE A 169 -1.89 9.14 -3.41
C ILE A 169 -2.06 8.63 -4.83
N ALA A 170 -0.92 8.44 -5.51
CA ALA A 170 -0.80 7.61 -6.69
C ALA A 170 -0.11 6.30 -6.34
N VAL A 171 -0.35 5.25 -7.15
CA VAL A 171 0.37 3.98 -7.07
C VAL A 171 0.83 3.63 -8.49
N GLY A 172 2.06 4.04 -8.82
CA GLY A 172 2.66 3.80 -10.14
C GLY A 172 3.88 2.88 -10.10
N ASN A 173 4.29 2.42 -8.93
CA ASN A 173 5.41 1.50 -8.76
C ASN A 173 5.23 0.62 -7.51
N ALA A 174 6.11 -0.38 -7.39
CA ALA A 174 6.13 -1.34 -6.29
C ALA A 174 6.91 -0.87 -5.06
N ASP A 175 7.38 0.39 -5.02
CA ASP A 175 8.00 0.91 -3.80
C ASP A 175 6.98 0.76 -2.67
N LEU A 176 7.42 0.31 -1.48
CA LEU A 176 6.62 0.16 -0.27
C LEU A 176 7.05 1.07 0.90
N GLN A 177 8.10 1.89 0.75
CA GLN A 177 8.66 2.74 1.82
C GLN A 177 7.72 3.84 2.32
N ALA A 178 7.11 4.62 1.43
CA ALA A 178 6.20 5.70 1.81
C ALA A 178 5.10 5.95 0.76
N PRO A 179 3.90 6.41 1.15
CA PRO A 179 2.86 6.75 0.17
C PRO A 179 3.32 7.85 -0.77
N GLN A 180 3.06 7.68 -2.07
CA GLN A 180 3.36 8.70 -3.08
C GLN A 180 2.23 9.73 -3.09
N PHE A 181 2.33 10.70 -2.20
CA PHE A 181 1.33 11.76 -2.11
C PHE A 181 1.30 12.61 -3.38
N VAL A 182 0.10 12.81 -3.91
CA VAL A 182 -0.17 13.68 -5.05
C VAL A 182 -1.34 14.59 -4.71
N ASP A 183 -1.32 15.81 -5.24
CA ASP A 183 -2.43 16.74 -5.05
C ASP A 183 -3.64 16.26 -5.87
N THR A 184 -4.55 15.58 -5.20
CA THR A 184 -5.85 15.17 -5.72
C THR A 184 -6.97 16.12 -5.32
N ASN A 185 -6.67 17.16 -4.55
CA ASN A 185 -7.66 18.06 -4.00
C ASN A 185 -8.16 19.02 -5.09
N THR A 186 -9.47 19.21 -5.14
CA THR A 186 -10.09 20.28 -5.95
C THR A 186 -10.22 21.59 -5.16
N SER A 187 -9.52 21.71 -4.04
CA SER A 187 -9.63 22.82 -3.08
C SER A 187 -8.26 23.15 -2.49
N PHE A 188 -8.05 24.42 -2.17
CA PHE A 188 -6.76 24.91 -1.67
C PHE A 188 -6.78 25.10 -0.16
N ALA A 189 -5.71 24.68 0.51
CA ALA A 189 -5.47 24.97 1.91
C ALA A 189 -5.21 26.48 2.12
N LEU A 190 -6.12 27.16 2.81
CA LEU A 190 -6.02 28.61 3.07
C LEU A 190 -5.54 28.95 4.49
N SER A 191 -5.45 27.96 5.39
CA SER A 191 -5.00 28.16 6.77
C SER A 191 -3.68 27.44 7.04
N PRO A 192 -2.82 27.94 7.96
CA PRO A 192 -1.59 27.26 8.32
C PRO A 192 -1.79 25.81 8.77
N ASN A 193 -2.91 25.51 9.45
CA ASN A 193 -3.24 24.15 9.88
C ASN A 193 -3.67 23.25 8.72
N ALA A 194 -4.36 23.80 7.72
CA ALA A 194 -4.72 23.06 6.52
C ALA A 194 -3.46 22.72 5.70
N VAL A 195 -2.54 23.69 5.55
CA VAL A 195 -1.27 23.46 4.86
C VAL A 195 -0.43 22.38 5.56
N LYS A 196 -0.41 22.35 6.89
CA LYS A 196 0.25 21.26 7.65
C LYS A 196 -0.44 19.91 7.50
N GLY A 197 -1.77 19.90 7.35
CA GLY A 197 -2.54 18.68 7.10
C GLY A 197 -2.30 18.06 5.73
N ASP A 198 -1.94 18.89 4.74
CA ASP A 198 -1.65 18.49 3.36
C ASP A 198 -0.16 18.19 3.12
N ALA A 199 0.69 18.26 4.16
CA ALA A 199 2.10 17.93 4.03
C ALA A 199 2.30 16.43 3.72
N THR A 200 3.24 16.13 2.83
CA THR A 200 3.58 14.74 2.43
C THR A 200 4.17 13.94 3.59
N ASP A 201 4.97 14.60 4.43
CA ASP A 201 5.53 14.02 5.64
C ASP A 201 4.71 14.43 6.88
N PRO A 202 4.30 13.47 7.72
CA PRO A 202 3.56 13.75 8.94
C PRO A 202 4.33 14.62 9.94
N ASP A 203 3.88 15.86 10.12
CA ASP A 203 4.35 16.72 11.20
C ASP A 203 3.82 16.19 12.55
N GLN A 204 4.74 15.73 13.40
CA GLN A 204 4.41 15.14 14.70
C GLN A 204 3.71 16.12 15.65
N ALA A 205 4.12 17.40 15.62
CA ALA A 205 3.53 18.43 16.47
C ALA A 205 2.09 18.73 16.04
N TYR A 206 1.84 18.78 14.73
CA TYR A 206 0.50 18.91 14.16
C TYR A 206 -0.35 17.68 14.45
N ALA A 207 0.15 16.47 14.18
CA ALA A 207 -0.56 15.22 14.42
C ALA A 207 -1.00 15.09 15.90
N ALA A 208 -0.18 15.55 16.83
CA ALA A 208 -0.50 15.59 18.26
C ALA A 208 -1.65 16.57 18.62
N THR A 209 -1.93 17.58 17.78
CA THR A 209 -3.06 18.51 17.98
C THR A 209 -4.38 17.96 17.46
N LEU A 210 -4.36 16.91 16.63
CA LEU A 210 -5.58 16.33 16.08
C LEU A 210 -6.42 15.65 17.17
N PRO A 211 -7.76 15.61 17.01
CA PRO A 211 -8.63 14.79 17.87
C PRO A 211 -8.16 13.33 17.91
N SER A 212 -8.44 12.62 19.01
CA SER A 212 -8.05 11.21 19.17
C SER A 212 -8.61 10.29 18.08
N SER A 213 -9.76 10.63 17.49
CA SER A 213 -10.35 9.91 16.35
C SER A 213 -9.65 10.16 15.01
N GLN A 214 -8.76 11.15 14.93
CA GLN A 214 -8.06 11.57 13.71
C GLN A 214 -6.55 11.31 13.76
N ARG A 215 -6.04 10.70 14.84
CA ARG A 215 -4.62 10.38 15.00
C ARG A 215 -4.40 8.95 15.46
N CYS A 216 -3.21 8.46 15.15
CA CYS A 216 -2.70 7.16 15.52
C CYS A 216 -1.46 7.34 16.39
N GLY A 217 -1.51 6.88 17.65
CA GLY A 217 -0.49 7.17 18.68
C GLY A 217 -1.09 7.80 19.92
#